data_AF-A0A3D9KFL5-F1
#
_entry.id   AF-A0A3D9KFL5-F1
#
_cell.length_a   1.000
_cell.length_b   1.000
_cell.length_c   1.000
_cell.angle_alpha   90.00
_cell.angle_beta   90.00
_cell.angle_gamma   90.00
#
_symmetry.space_group_name_H-M   'P 1'
#
loop_
_entity.id
_entity.type
_entity.pdbx_description
1 polymer ?
#
loop_
_entity_poly.entity_id
_entity_poly.type
_entity_poly.pdbx_seq_one_letter_code
_entity_poly.pdbx_strand_id
1 'polypeptide(L)'
;MSRIPNFPQSLLDEHKNWHHARHNVDINNPPPGYGLQFLQFHRDFIGRAQAWYRENGLDPRLLEAWVSVPEAIRRSPCYNQAAEARILFQPESFASADELGRFIESSNLHGCIHQEAARLYGEPELNDFDFAPRYTEFYNIHNMIDRWYRNWEGLGRFRADGGYWYGSFEGKGDEILLYNSLFGDWWLGKLSENPSEGERSNEIRVEWKSIGDSRKFGPMNDGRRFRIWDADGDGKLEVLFQHPQQGEWVEGKVRNGRIGWEPVRLIAERALAET
;
A
#
# COMPACT_ATOMS: atom_id res chain seq x y z
N MET A 1 6.46 12.86 -24.67
CA MET A 1 7.74 13.49 -24.28
C MET A 1 7.78 13.49 -22.77
N SER A 2 8.73 12.78 -22.20
CA SER A 2 8.72 12.44 -20.77
C SER A 2 9.96 12.84 -19.99
N ARG A 3 11.00 13.34 -20.66
CA ARG A 3 12.18 13.84 -19.96
C ARG A 3 11.85 15.11 -19.18
N ILE A 4 12.11 15.08 -17.89
CA ILE A 4 11.85 16.15 -16.94
C ILE A 4 12.95 17.21 -17.07
N PRO A 5 12.61 18.47 -17.40
CA PRO A 5 13.61 19.52 -17.53
C PRO A 5 14.21 19.87 -16.16
N ASN A 6 15.52 20.13 -16.12
CA ASN A 6 16.25 20.57 -14.93
C ASN A 6 16.11 19.64 -13.71
N PHE A 7 15.96 18.33 -13.94
CA PHE A 7 15.85 17.34 -12.87
C PHE A 7 17.02 17.47 -11.88
N PRO A 8 16.79 17.47 -10.55
CA PRO A 8 17.84 17.73 -9.57
C PRO A 8 18.93 16.68 -9.62
N GLN A 9 20.17 17.12 -9.79
CA GLN A 9 21.32 16.22 -9.81
C GLN A 9 21.48 15.49 -8.46
N SER A 10 21.17 16.14 -7.34
CA SER A 10 21.20 15.52 -6.02
C SER A 10 20.25 14.32 -5.88
N LEU A 11 19.03 14.42 -6.42
CA LEU A 11 18.09 13.29 -6.43
C LEU A 11 18.57 12.19 -7.37
N LEU A 12 19.13 12.56 -8.52
CA LEU A 12 19.69 11.56 -9.42
C LEU A 12 20.86 10.78 -8.79
N ASP A 13 21.78 11.51 -8.14
CA ASP A 13 22.92 10.93 -7.43
C ASP A 13 22.46 10.02 -6.30
N GLU A 14 21.40 10.41 -5.58
CA GLU A 14 20.81 9.57 -4.52
C GLU A 14 20.30 8.23 -5.06
N HIS A 15 19.51 8.27 -6.13
CA HIS A 15 18.99 7.06 -6.78
C HIS A 15 20.13 6.15 -7.27
N LYS A 16 21.05 6.74 -8.02
CA LYS A 16 22.26 6.07 -8.52
C LYS A 16 23.03 5.40 -7.39
N ASN A 17 23.34 6.13 -6.33
CA ASN A 17 24.11 5.62 -5.20
C ASN A 17 23.40 4.47 -4.49
N TRP A 18 22.07 4.51 -4.36
CA TRP A 18 21.30 3.43 -3.75
C TRP A 18 21.40 2.12 -4.54
N HIS A 19 21.26 2.19 -5.87
CA HIS A 19 21.40 1.04 -6.77
C HIS A 19 22.85 0.55 -6.85
N HIS A 20 23.82 1.45 -6.96
CA HIS A 20 25.24 1.11 -6.99
C HIS A 20 25.70 0.45 -5.69
N ALA A 21 25.18 0.85 -4.53
CA ALA A 21 25.48 0.16 -3.28
C ALA A 21 24.97 -1.30 -3.25
N ARG A 22 24.08 -1.66 -4.17
CA ARG A 22 23.38 -2.96 -4.24
C ARG A 22 23.59 -3.70 -5.57
N HIS A 23 24.54 -3.26 -6.41
CA HIS A 23 24.79 -3.84 -7.74
C HIS A 23 25.13 -5.34 -7.73
N ASN A 24 25.63 -5.86 -6.60
CA ASN A 24 25.98 -7.28 -6.43
C ASN A 24 24.79 -8.16 -5.97
N VAL A 25 23.60 -7.59 -5.79
CA VAL A 25 22.42 -8.38 -5.43
C VAL A 25 21.98 -9.21 -6.63
N ASP A 26 21.88 -10.53 -6.44
CA ASP A 26 21.19 -11.39 -7.40
C ASP A 26 19.70 -11.08 -7.34
N ILE A 27 19.19 -10.41 -8.37
CA ILE A 27 17.80 -9.97 -8.44
C ILE A 27 16.83 -11.14 -8.56
N ASN A 28 17.29 -12.31 -9.03
CA ASN A 28 16.47 -13.52 -9.11
C ASN A 28 16.26 -14.18 -7.73
N ASN A 29 17.15 -13.88 -6.77
CA ASN A 29 17.05 -14.35 -5.40
C ASN A 29 17.53 -13.28 -4.41
N PRO A 30 16.78 -12.17 -4.26
CA PRO A 30 17.23 -11.07 -3.41
C PRO A 30 17.34 -11.51 -1.94
N PRO A 31 18.35 -11.04 -1.19
CA PRO A 31 18.56 -11.43 0.19
C PRO A 31 17.45 -10.87 1.10
N PRO A 32 17.16 -11.51 2.25
CA PRO A 32 16.20 -10.99 3.23
C PRO A 32 16.48 -9.53 3.60
N GLY A 33 15.41 -8.73 3.69
CA GLY A 33 15.46 -7.29 3.97
C GLY A 33 15.62 -6.40 2.74
N TYR A 34 16.05 -6.94 1.59
CA TYR A 34 16.20 -6.17 0.35
C TYR A 34 14.86 -5.63 -0.16
N GLY A 35 13.80 -6.43 -0.12
CA GLY A 35 12.50 -6.05 -0.67
C GLY A 35 11.87 -4.91 0.11
N LEU A 36 12.01 -4.91 1.43
CA LEU A 36 11.53 -3.82 2.27
C LEU A 36 12.30 -2.53 1.97
N GLN A 37 13.63 -2.61 1.86
CA GLN A 37 14.46 -1.46 1.50
C GLN A 37 14.12 -0.91 0.12
N PHE A 38 13.88 -1.78 -0.86
CA PHE A 38 13.45 -1.40 -2.20
C PHE A 38 12.15 -0.60 -2.17
N LEU A 39 11.12 -1.13 -1.51
CA LEU A 39 9.81 -0.48 -1.44
C LEU A 39 9.86 0.86 -0.70
N GLN A 40 10.53 0.92 0.45
CA GLN A 40 10.64 2.14 1.26
C GLN A 40 11.47 3.21 0.55
N PHE A 41 12.62 2.84 0.00
CA PHE A 41 13.48 3.78 -0.72
C PHE A 41 12.73 4.45 -1.87
N HIS A 42 12.06 3.66 -2.72
CA HIS A 42 11.37 4.21 -3.89
C HIS A 42 10.16 5.06 -3.49
N ARG A 43 9.40 4.68 -2.45
CA ARG A 43 8.32 5.51 -1.89
C ARG A 43 8.82 6.87 -1.41
N ASP A 44 9.91 6.91 -0.65
CA ASP A 44 10.47 8.15 -0.11
C ASP A 44 11.13 9.00 -1.20
N PHE A 45 11.77 8.34 -2.18
CA PHE A 45 12.38 8.99 -3.33
C PHE A 45 11.36 9.67 -4.22
N ILE A 46 10.31 8.95 -4.66
CA ILE A 46 9.26 9.52 -5.52
C ILE A 46 8.50 10.65 -4.80
N GLY A 47 8.27 10.53 -3.48
CA GLY A 47 7.64 11.59 -2.70
C GLY A 47 8.41 12.91 -2.72
N ARG A 48 9.74 12.85 -2.52
CA ARG A 48 10.62 14.03 -2.58
C ARG A 48 10.74 14.59 -3.99
N ALA A 49 10.91 13.73 -5.00
CA ALA A 49 10.99 14.16 -6.38
C ALA A 49 9.69 14.82 -6.87
N GLN A 50 8.53 14.28 -6.50
CA GLN A 50 7.23 14.86 -6.82
C GLN A 50 6.99 16.19 -6.09
N ALA A 51 7.50 16.36 -4.86
CA ALA A 51 7.45 17.64 -4.16
C ALA A 51 8.23 18.72 -4.93
N TRP A 52 9.49 18.43 -5.27
CA TRP A 52 10.31 19.32 -6.12
C TRP A 52 9.61 19.60 -7.46
N TYR A 53 9.05 18.58 -8.11
CA TYR A 53 8.38 18.70 -9.40
C TYR A 53 7.21 19.70 -9.36
N ARG A 54 6.38 19.62 -8.30
CA ARG A 54 5.27 20.57 -8.06
C ARG A 54 5.77 21.98 -7.75
N GLU A 55 6.80 22.11 -6.92
CA GLU A 55 7.40 23.41 -6.57
C GLU A 55 7.97 24.14 -7.79
N ASN A 56 8.38 23.41 -8.83
CA ASN A 56 8.88 23.96 -10.08
C ASN A 56 7.78 24.21 -11.13
N GLY A 57 6.51 24.13 -10.74
CA GLY A 57 5.37 24.47 -11.60
C GLY A 57 5.13 23.49 -12.75
N LEU A 58 5.68 22.27 -12.66
CA LEU A 58 5.47 21.22 -13.65
C LEU A 58 4.15 20.48 -13.40
N ASP A 59 3.54 19.93 -14.45
CA ASP A 59 2.20 19.32 -14.40
C ASP A 59 2.20 17.97 -13.67
N PRO A 60 1.70 17.88 -12.41
CA PRO A 60 1.81 16.66 -11.61
C PRO A 60 1.06 15.47 -12.20
N ARG A 61 0.11 15.71 -13.12
CA ARG A 61 -0.66 14.65 -13.79
C ARG A 61 0.22 13.73 -14.62
N LEU A 62 1.36 14.25 -15.10
CA LEU A 62 2.32 13.45 -15.87
C LEU A 62 3.03 12.40 -15.01
N LEU A 63 3.05 12.56 -13.68
CA LEU A 63 3.69 11.64 -12.75
C LEU A 63 2.73 10.64 -12.11
N GLU A 64 1.43 10.69 -12.44
CA GLU A 64 0.42 9.82 -11.83
C GLU A 64 0.74 8.34 -12.04
N ALA A 65 0.47 7.51 -11.05
CA ALA A 65 0.62 6.06 -11.20
C ALA A 65 -0.19 5.57 -12.42
N TRP A 66 0.42 4.72 -13.23
CA TRP A 66 -0.38 3.96 -14.19
C TRP A 66 -1.46 3.17 -13.44
N VAL A 67 -2.68 3.18 -14.00
CA VAL A 67 -3.81 2.43 -13.43
C VAL A 67 -3.53 0.93 -13.44
N SER A 68 -2.89 0.46 -14.50
CA SER A 68 -2.38 -0.89 -14.69
C SER A 68 -1.15 -0.82 -15.58
N VAL A 69 -0.37 -1.90 -15.64
CA VAL A 69 0.71 -2.00 -16.62
C VAL A 69 0.14 -1.84 -18.04
N PRO A 70 0.73 -1.01 -18.91
CA PRO A 70 0.29 -0.86 -20.29
C PRO A 70 0.19 -2.22 -21.00
N GLU A 71 -0.90 -2.44 -21.72
CA GLU A 71 -1.19 -3.74 -22.35
C GLU A 71 -0.08 -4.19 -23.32
N ALA A 72 0.58 -3.25 -24.01
CA ALA A 72 1.72 -3.53 -24.87
C ALA A 72 2.92 -4.14 -24.10
N ILE A 73 3.13 -3.71 -22.85
CA ILE A 73 4.14 -4.27 -21.93
C ILE A 73 3.65 -5.61 -21.39
N ARG A 74 2.37 -5.73 -20.99
CA ARG A 74 1.79 -6.97 -20.44
C ARG A 74 1.85 -8.14 -21.42
N ARG A 75 1.81 -7.86 -22.73
CA ARG A 75 1.92 -8.85 -23.82
C ARG A 75 3.37 -9.18 -24.21
N SER A 76 4.36 -8.52 -23.62
CA SER A 76 5.75 -8.79 -23.94
C SER A 76 6.18 -10.17 -23.39
N PRO A 77 7.15 -10.85 -24.04
CA PRO A 77 7.59 -12.17 -23.61
C PRO A 77 8.21 -12.22 -22.20
N CYS A 78 8.78 -11.11 -21.72
CA CYS A 78 9.40 -11.06 -20.40
C CYS A 78 8.40 -10.89 -19.25
N TYR A 79 7.16 -10.50 -19.55
CA TYR A 79 6.22 -10.04 -18.54
C TYR A 79 5.49 -11.21 -17.88
N ASN A 80 5.59 -11.29 -16.55
CA ASN A 80 5.00 -12.36 -15.77
C ASN A 80 3.56 -11.99 -15.32
N GLN A 81 2.58 -12.24 -16.19
CA GLN A 81 1.17 -11.94 -15.88
C GLN A 81 0.64 -12.68 -14.64
N ALA A 82 1.15 -13.89 -14.36
CA ALA A 82 0.76 -14.64 -13.17
C ALA A 82 1.26 -13.99 -11.88
N ALA A 83 2.48 -13.41 -11.90
CA ALA A 83 3.00 -12.65 -10.78
C ALA A 83 2.22 -11.35 -10.55
N GLU A 84 1.88 -10.62 -11.62
CA GLU A 84 1.02 -9.43 -11.53
C GLU A 84 -0.34 -9.81 -10.91
N ALA A 85 -0.96 -10.90 -11.39
CA ALA A 85 -2.22 -11.39 -10.86
C ALA A 85 -2.13 -11.75 -9.36
N ARG A 86 -1.03 -12.35 -8.90
CA ARG A 86 -0.81 -12.63 -7.47
C ARG A 86 -0.75 -11.34 -6.64
N ILE A 87 -0.06 -10.30 -7.14
CA ILE A 87 0.02 -9.00 -6.45
C ILE A 87 -1.35 -8.31 -6.38
N LEU A 88 -2.13 -8.37 -7.47
CA LEU A 88 -3.40 -7.67 -7.56
C LEU A 88 -4.55 -8.39 -6.85
N PHE A 89 -4.62 -9.72 -6.99
CA PHE A 89 -5.79 -10.52 -6.60
C PHE A 89 -5.53 -11.45 -5.42
N GLN A 90 -4.27 -11.67 -5.04
CA GLN A 90 -3.89 -12.45 -3.87
C GLN A 90 -2.81 -11.75 -3.02
N PRO A 91 -2.88 -10.43 -2.77
CA PRO A 91 -1.85 -9.72 -2.01
C PRO A 91 -1.64 -10.28 -0.59
N GLU A 92 -2.64 -10.94 0.00
CA GLU A 92 -2.54 -11.63 1.29
C GLU A 92 -1.53 -12.78 1.28
N SER A 93 -1.17 -13.30 0.10
CA SER A 93 -0.19 -14.37 -0.07
C SER A 93 1.26 -13.96 0.25
N PHE A 94 1.54 -12.68 0.49
CA PHE A 94 2.86 -12.20 0.92
C PHE A 94 2.88 -12.01 2.44
N ALA A 95 3.78 -12.72 3.12
CA ALA A 95 3.89 -12.75 4.58
C ALA A 95 4.55 -11.48 5.16
N SER A 96 5.21 -10.65 4.36
CA SER A 96 5.82 -9.38 4.78
C SER A 96 6.03 -8.43 3.60
N ALA A 97 6.28 -7.15 3.89
CA ALA A 97 6.64 -6.16 2.88
C ALA A 97 7.97 -6.53 2.20
N ASP A 98 8.88 -7.15 2.96
CA ASP A 98 10.11 -7.70 2.39
C ASP A 98 9.81 -8.78 1.36
N GLU A 99 8.93 -9.74 1.66
CA GLU A 99 8.55 -10.77 0.71
C GLU A 99 7.88 -10.19 -0.54
N LEU A 100 6.97 -9.23 -0.38
CA LEU A 100 6.34 -8.53 -1.50
C LEU A 100 7.39 -7.84 -2.39
N GLY A 101 8.28 -7.04 -1.80
CA GLY A 101 9.30 -6.30 -2.55
C GLY A 101 10.29 -7.22 -3.25
N ARG A 102 10.74 -8.29 -2.58
CA ARG A 102 11.61 -9.30 -3.21
C ARG A 102 10.89 -10.01 -4.35
N PHE A 103 9.61 -10.31 -4.21
CA PHE A 103 8.81 -10.95 -5.26
C PHE A 103 8.60 -10.03 -6.46
N ILE A 104 8.36 -8.73 -6.27
CA ILE A 104 8.23 -7.75 -7.37
C ILE A 104 9.50 -7.72 -8.24
N GLU A 105 10.66 -7.77 -7.60
CA GLU A 105 11.96 -7.80 -8.27
C GLU A 105 12.25 -9.17 -8.92
N SER A 106 12.13 -10.27 -8.16
CA SER A 106 12.52 -11.61 -8.62
C SER A 106 11.55 -12.28 -9.59
N SER A 107 10.30 -11.80 -9.67
CA SER A 107 9.31 -12.30 -10.64
C SER A 107 9.50 -11.75 -12.05
N ASN A 108 10.54 -10.93 -12.27
CA ASN A 108 10.83 -10.21 -13.50
C ASN A 108 9.79 -9.14 -13.89
N LEU A 109 8.83 -8.83 -13.00
CA LEU A 109 7.84 -7.77 -13.25
C LEU A 109 8.52 -6.41 -13.38
N HIS A 110 9.27 -6.00 -12.36
CA HIS A 110 9.87 -4.66 -12.30
C HIS A 110 10.84 -4.41 -13.46
N GLY A 111 11.81 -5.32 -13.66
CA GLY A 111 12.78 -5.22 -14.75
C GLY A 111 12.14 -5.22 -16.14
N CYS A 112 11.17 -6.10 -16.39
CA CYS A 112 10.48 -6.15 -17.69
C CYS A 112 9.66 -4.87 -17.96
N ILE A 113 9.03 -4.28 -16.94
CA ILE A 113 8.31 -3.01 -17.09
C ILE A 113 9.27 -1.89 -17.52
N HIS A 114 10.43 -1.76 -16.88
CA HIS A 114 11.44 -0.76 -17.28
C HIS A 114 11.93 -0.99 -18.70
N GLN A 115 12.32 -2.23 -19.03
CA GLN A 115 12.83 -2.59 -20.35
C GLN A 115 11.81 -2.28 -21.46
N GLU A 116 10.57 -2.73 -21.29
CA GLU A 116 9.56 -2.58 -22.32
C GLU A 116 8.96 -1.18 -22.36
N ALA A 117 8.91 -0.45 -21.25
CA ALA A 117 8.57 0.97 -21.26
C ALA A 117 9.64 1.78 -22.03
N ALA A 118 10.93 1.53 -21.75
CA ALA A 118 12.02 2.18 -22.47
C ALA A 118 11.91 1.96 -23.99
N ARG A 119 11.58 0.74 -24.41
CA ARG A 119 11.33 0.41 -25.82
C ARG A 119 10.05 1.05 -26.38
N LEU A 120 8.95 1.01 -25.64
CA LEU A 120 7.64 1.49 -26.07
C LEU A 120 7.63 3.01 -26.28
N TYR A 121 8.29 3.74 -25.38
CA TYR A 121 8.33 5.21 -25.42
C TYR A 121 9.56 5.77 -26.14
N GLY A 122 10.50 4.92 -26.55
CA GLY A 122 11.72 5.34 -27.26
C GLY A 122 12.75 6.01 -26.36
N GLU A 123 12.77 5.67 -25.07
CA GLU A 123 13.57 6.30 -24.03
C GLU A 123 14.52 5.28 -23.38
N PRO A 124 15.69 4.99 -23.98
CA PRO A 124 16.58 3.94 -23.49
C PRO A 124 17.10 4.18 -22.07
N GLU A 125 17.28 5.44 -21.67
CA GLU A 125 17.71 5.85 -20.33
C GLU A 125 16.69 5.47 -19.23
N LEU A 126 15.43 5.17 -19.58
CA LEU A 126 14.42 4.68 -18.63
C LEU A 126 14.75 3.29 -18.07
N ASN A 127 15.57 2.51 -18.77
CA ASN A 127 16.07 1.21 -18.33
C ASN A 127 17.51 1.29 -17.77
N ASP A 128 17.96 2.48 -17.36
CA ASP A 128 19.27 2.72 -16.76
C ASP A 128 19.10 3.32 -15.36
N PHE A 129 19.63 2.65 -14.33
CA PHE A 129 19.54 3.12 -12.95
C PHE A 129 20.18 4.50 -12.72
N ASP A 130 21.11 4.92 -13.58
CA ASP A 130 21.78 6.22 -13.45
C ASP A 130 20.93 7.39 -13.98
N PHE A 131 19.94 7.12 -14.83
CA PHE A 131 19.24 8.15 -15.59
C PHE A 131 17.71 8.07 -15.52
N ALA A 132 17.14 6.91 -15.23
CA ALA A 132 15.70 6.66 -15.25
C ALA A 132 14.85 7.69 -14.48
N PRO A 133 15.26 8.20 -13.29
CA PRO A 133 14.49 9.21 -12.57
C PRO A 133 14.21 10.51 -13.35
N ARG A 134 14.93 10.78 -14.44
CA ARG A 134 14.70 11.96 -15.27
C ARG A 134 13.49 11.83 -16.19
N TYR A 135 12.74 10.73 -16.14
CA TYR A 135 11.62 10.45 -17.04
C TYR A 135 10.30 10.34 -16.27
N THR A 136 9.20 10.88 -16.82
CA THR A 136 7.88 10.80 -16.19
C THR A 136 7.41 9.35 -16.03
N GLU A 137 7.76 8.45 -16.97
CA GLU A 137 7.39 7.03 -16.86
C GLU A 137 8.02 6.33 -15.67
N PHE A 138 9.21 6.73 -15.22
CA PHE A 138 9.79 6.22 -13.97
C PHE A 138 8.80 6.41 -12.81
N TYR A 139 8.18 7.60 -12.72
CA TYR A 139 7.19 7.89 -11.69
C TYR A 139 5.88 7.15 -11.93
N ASN A 140 5.44 7.01 -13.19
CA ASN A 140 4.23 6.24 -13.46
C ASN A 140 4.38 4.78 -13.01
N ILE A 141 5.57 4.18 -13.23
CA ILE A 141 5.94 2.82 -12.81
C ILE A 141 6.02 2.73 -11.28
N HIS A 142 6.84 3.57 -10.64
CA HIS A 142 7.08 3.46 -9.20
C HIS A 142 5.88 3.90 -8.36
N ASN A 143 5.05 4.85 -8.81
CA ASN A 143 3.79 5.16 -8.13
C ASN A 143 2.77 4.01 -8.27
N MET A 144 2.80 3.24 -9.37
CA MET A 144 1.97 2.04 -9.52
C MET A 144 2.46 0.91 -8.58
N ILE A 145 3.78 0.70 -8.48
CA ILE A 145 4.35 -0.24 -7.51
C ILE A 145 4.04 0.18 -6.07
N ASP A 146 4.16 1.48 -5.75
CA ASP A 146 3.78 2.00 -4.44
C ASP A 146 2.27 1.85 -4.18
N ARG A 147 1.42 1.94 -5.21
CA ARG A 147 -0.01 1.62 -5.08
C ARG A 147 -0.21 0.14 -4.74
N TRP A 148 0.49 -0.79 -5.37
CA TRP A 148 0.44 -2.20 -4.99
C TRP A 148 0.90 -2.42 -3.55
N TYR A 149 1.97 -1.75 -3.15
CA TYR A 149 2.46 -1.80 -1.78
C TYR A 149 1.46 -1.23 -0.78
N ARG A 150 0.84 -0.07 -1.07
CA ARG A 150 -0.23 0.50 -0.25
C ARG A 150 -1.47 -0.39 -0.18
N ASN A 151 -1.83 -1.06 -1.28
CA ASN A 151 -2.94 -2.01 -1.29
C ASN A 151 -2.63 -3.20 -0.37
N TRP A 152 -1.40 -3.71 -0.41
CA TRP A 152 -0.95 -4.75 0.50
C TRP A 152 -0.91 -4.28 1.97
N GLU A 153 -0.45 -3.06 2.24
CA GLU A 153 -0.53 -2.44 3.58
C GLU A 153 -2.00 -2.30 4.02
N GLY A 154 -2.87 -1.91 3.08
CA GLY A 154 -4.30 -1.71 3.25
C GLY A 154 -5.09 -2.99 3.58
N LEU A 155 -4.49 -4.19 3.42
CA LEU A 155 -5.03 -5.44 3.95
C LEU A 155 -5.01 -5.52 5.49
N GLY A 156 -4.58 -4.47 6.18
CA GLY A 156 -4.55 -4.41 7.64
C GLY A 156 -3.23 -4.87 8.25
N ARG A 157 -2.10 -4.63 7.59
CA ARG A 157 -0.79 -4.84 8.21
C ARG A 157 -0.34 -3.56 8.93
N PHE A 158 -0.36 -3.65 10.26
CA PHE A 158 -0.18 -2.59 11.24
C PHE A 158 1.11 -1.75 11.03
N ARG A 159 1.00 -0.41 11.04
CA ARG A 159 2.16 0.52 11.11
C ARG A 159 2.48 0.86 12.57
N ALA A 160 3.75 0.76 12.96
CA ALA A 160 4.22 0.97 14.34
C ALA A 160 3.86 2.33 14.98
N ASP A 161 3.54 3.34 14.16
CA ASP A 161 3.21 4.71 14.53
C ASP A 161 1.70 5.02 14.63
N GLY A 162 0.82 4.05 14.36
CA GLY A 162 -0.64 4.23 14.41
C GLY A 162 -1.25 4.05 13.02
N GLY A 163 -2.12 3.04 12.88
CA GLY A 163 -2.80 2.74 11.63
C GLY A 163 -4.08 3.53 11.48
N TYR A 164 -4.32 4.07 10.28
CA TYR A 164 -5.65 4.44 9.82
C TYR A 164 -6.06 3.56 8.64
N TRP A 165 -7.36 3.31 8.52
CA TRP A 165 -7.97 2.48 7.48
C TRP A 165 -9.18 3.20 6.91
N TYR A 166 -9.35 3.14 5.59
CA TYR A 166 -10.50 3.73 4.90
C TYR A 166 -11.47 2.63 4.47
N GLY A 167 -12.77 2.87 4.63
CA GLY A 167 -13.79 1.97 4.10
C GLY A 167 -15.11 2.03 4.85
N SER A 168 -15.97 1.05 4.59
CA SER A 168 -17.31 0.97 5.17
C SER A 168 -17.27 0.32 6.55
N PHE A 169 -17.12 1.06 7.64
CA PHE A 169 -17.12 0.47 8.99
C PHE A 169 -18.53 0.44 9.58
N GLU A 170 -19.29 1.50 9.36
CA GLU A 170 -20.69 1.63 9.76
C GLU A 170 -21.53 2.16 8.58
N GLY A 171 -20.99 3.13 7.85
CA GLY A 171 -21.58 3.82 6.69
C GLY A 171 -21.20 3.20 5.34
N LYS A 172 -21.35 3.96 4.24
CA LYS A 172 -21.22 3.45 2.87
C LYS A 172 -19.82 3.63 2.25
N GLY A 173 -18.78 3.77 3.07
CA GLY A 173 -17.39 3.77 2.59
C GLY A 173 -16.63 5.07 2.84
N ASP A 174 -17.31 6.15 3.22
CA ASP A 174 -16.73 7.48 3.42
C ASP A 174 -16.18 7.69 4.84
N GLU A 175 -15.56 6.64 5.39
CA GLU A 175 -15.17 6.58 6.80
C GLU A 175 -13.70 6.17 6.96
N ILE A 176 -13.07 6.72 8.00
CA ILE A 176 -11.67 6.47 8.36
C ILE A 176 -11.65 5.90 9.78
N LEU A 177 -11.24 4.65 9.94
CA LEU A 177 -10.95 4.06 11.24
C LEU A 177 -9.51 4.39 11.64
N LEU A 178 -9.28 4.84 12.87
CA LEU A 178 -7.98 5.17 13.43
C LEU A 178 -7.78 4.44 14.76
N TYR A 179 -6.62 3.80 14.94
CA TYR A 179 -6.18 3.32 16.24
C TYR A 179 -5.14 4.25 16.83
N ASN A 180 -5.43 4.80 18.01
CA ASN A 180 -4.49 5.61 18.76
C ASN A 180 -3.72 4.72 19.74
N SER A 181 -2.47 4.40 19.40
CA SER A 181 -1.61 3.52 20.20
C SER A 181 -1.19 4.12 21.54
N LEU A 182 -1.25 5.45 21.71
CA LEU A 182 -0.86 6.12 22.96
C LEU A 182 -1.89 5.88 24.07
N PHE A 183 -3.18 5.85 23.71
CA PHE A 183 -4.29 5.67 24.66
C PHE A 183 -5.02 4.33 24.53
N GLY A 184 -4.75 3.58 23.45
CA GLY A 184 -5.36 2.28 23.18
C GLY A 184 -6.82 2.37 22.74
N ASP A 185 -7.24 3.51 22.19
CA ASP A 185 -8.61 3.78 21.77
C ASP A 185 -8.74 3.93 20.24
N TRP A 186 -9.98 3.76 19.79
CA TRP A 186 -10.38 3.72 18.39
C TRP A 186 -11.26 4.90 18.07
N TRP A 187 -11.03 5.48 16.91
CA TRP A 187 -11.72 6.65 16.41
C TRP A 187 -12.27 6.38 15.01
N LEU A 188 -13.48 6.85 14.73
CA LEU A 188 -14.08 6.84 13.41
C LEU A 188 -14.22 8.27 12.93
N GLY A 189 -13.56 8.58 11.82
CA GLY A 189 -13.71 9.81 11.05
C GLY A 189 -14.76 9.61 9.97
N LYS A 190 -15.68 10.56 9.79
CA LYS A 190 -16.57 10.60 8.62
C LYS A 190 -16.30 11.87 7.83
N LEU A 191 -16.28 11.76 6.51
CA LEU A 191 -16.17 12.93 5.64
C LEU A 191 -17.44 13.77 5.76
N SER A 192 -17.30 15.05 6.12
CA SER A 192 -18.42 15.97 6.21
C SER A 192 -18.75 16.50 4.81
N GLU A 193 -19.97 16.26 4.32
CA GLU A 193 -20.41 16.70 2.98
C GLU A 193 -20.87 18.16 2.93
N ASN A 194 -20.87 18.90 4.05
CA ASN A 194 -21.43 20.25 4.11
C ASN A 194 -20.34 21.33 4.15
N PRO A 195 -19.97 21.94 3.01
CA PRO A 195 -19.40 23.28 3.04
C PRO A 195 -20.46 24.23 3.59
N SER A 196 -20.13 24.94 4.67
CA SER A 196 -20.95 26.05 5.19
C SER A 196 -21.27 27.02 4.03
N GLU A 197 -22.54 27.40 3.83
CA GLU A 197 -22.92 28.38 2.82
C GLU A 197 -22.05 29.64 2.95
N GLY A 198 -21.15 29.85 1.98
CA GLY A 198 -20.26 31.02 1.91
C GLY A 198 -18.76 30.73 1.97
N GLU A 199 -18.31 29.52 2.33
CA GLU A 199 -16.88 29.18 2.35
C GLU A 199 -16.42 28.60 1.00
N ARG A 200 -15.64 29.38 0.22
CA ARG A 200 -14.91 28.90 -0.96
C ARG A 200 -13.65 28.12 -0.55
N SER A 201 -13.79 26.98 0.11
CA SER A 201 -12.67 26.10 0.39
C SER A 201 -12.95 24.69 -0.10
N ASN A 202 -12.10 24.17 -0.99
CA ASN A 202 -12.01 22.74 -1.37
C ASN A 202 -11.47 21.87 -0.21
N GLU A 203 -11.72 22.25 1.04
CA GLU A 203 -11.16 21.62 2.22
C GLU A 203 -12.12 20.54 2.71
N ILE A 204 -11.70 19.29 2.56
CA ILE A 204 -12.43 18.13 3.05
C ILE A 204 -12.28 18.10 4.58
N ARG A 205 -13.38 18.25 5.31
CA ARG A 205 -13.40 18.14 6.77
C ARG A 205 -13.73 16.71 7.20
N VAL A 206 -12.98 16.20 8.17
CA VAL A 206 -13.25 14.89 8.79
C VAL A 206 -13.78 15.12 10.20
N GLU A 207 -14.98 14.60 10.46
CA GLU A 207 -15.59 14.61 11.78
C GLU A 207 -15.18 13.34 12.53
N TRP A 208 -14.36 13.51 13.56
CA TRP A 208 -13.83 12.40 14.36
C TRP A 208 -14.67 12.12 15.60
N LYS A 209 -14.96 10.84 15.84
CA LYS A 209 -15.65 10.36 17.05
C LYS A 209 -14.91 9.18 17.65
N SER A 210 -14.68 9.21 18.96
CA SER A 210 -14.20 8.03 19.69
C SER A 210 -15.29 6.97 19.71
N ILE A 211 -14.94 5.74 19.29
CA ILE A 211 -15.89 4.62 19.15
C ILE A 211 -15.64 3.50 20.18
N GLY A 212 -14.55 3.55 20.94
CA GLY A 212 -14.27 2.59 22.01
C GLY A 212 -12.79 2.29 22.15
N ASP A 213 -12.45 1.33 23.00
CA ASP A 213 -11.06 0.97 23.27
C ASP A 213 -10.84 -0.54 23.23
N SER A 214 -9.58 -0.93 23.08
CA SER A 214 -9.17 -2.33 23.04
C SER A 214 -8.11 -2.68 24.10
N ARG A 215 -8.02 -1.87 25.17
CA ARG A 215 -6.94 -1.96 26.17
C ARG A 215 -6.89 -3.31 26.89
N LYS A 216 -8.05 -3.97 27.06
CA LYS A 216 -8.14 -5.31 27.66
C LYS A 216 -7.34 -6.37 26.90
N PHE A 217 -7.07 -6.14 25.62
CA PHE A 217 -6.27 -7.03 24.78
C PHE A 217 -4.80 -6.62 24.71
N GLY A 218 -4.38 -5.55 25.38
CA GLY A 218 -3.07 -4.94 25.22
C GLY A 218 -2.97 -4.02 23.98
N PRO A 219 -1.78 -3.46 23.73
CA PRO A 219 -1.54 -2.59 22.57
C PRO A 219 -1.68 -3.37 21.25
N MET A 220 -2.34 -2.78 20.26
CA MET A 220 -2.50 -3.42 18.95
C MET A 220 -1.25 -3.29 18.06
N ASN A 221 -0.28 -2.48 18.48
CA ASN A 221 1.01 -2.30 17.85
C ASN A 221 2.08 -3.30 18.31
N ASP A 222 1.69 -4.38 18.98
CA ASP A 222 2.61 -5.36 19.55
C ASP A 222 3.09 -6.44 18.56
N GLY A 223 2.75 -6.30 17.28
CA GLY A 223 3.14 -7.24 16.23
C GLY A 223 2.25 -8.49 16.12
N ARG A 224 1.14 -8.57 16.86
CA ARG A 224 0.16 -9.66 16.70
C ARG A 224 -0.40 -9.72 15.28
N ARG A 225 -0.94 -10.89 14.92
CA ARG A 225 -1.74 -11.01 13.68
C ARG A 225 -2.95 -10.11 13.80
N PHE A 226 -3.14 -9.24 12.81
CA PHE A 226 -4.16 -8.21 12.76
C PHE A 226 -4.62 -8.04 11.30
N ARG A 227 -5.89 -7.71 11.07
CA ARG A 227 -6.50 -7.52 9.76
C ARG A 227 -7.71 -6.58 9.87
N ILE A 228 -7.97 -5.78 8.82
CA ILE A 228 -9.27 -5.13 8.60
C ILE A 228 -9.95 -5.82 7.42
N TRP A 229 -11.17 -6.34 7.63
CA TRP A 229 -11.83 -7.20 6.65
C TRP A 229 -13.32 -7.34 6.93
N ASP A 230 -14.13 -7.51 5.88
CA ASP A 230 -15.55 -7.89 5.96
C ASP A 230 -15.69 -9.38 6.34
N ALA A 231 -15.69 -9.64 7.64
CA ALA A 231 -15.60 -10.97 8.22
C ALA A 231 -16.90 -11.77 8.13
N ASP A 232 -18.05 -11.08 8.21
CA ASP A 232 -19.37 -11.69 8.18
C ASP A 232 -20.11 -11.52 6.84
N GLY A 233 -19.53 -10.78 5.89
CA GLY A 233 -20.03 -10.63 4.53
C GLY A 233 -21.19 -9.63 4.41
N ASP A 234 -21.38 -8.76 5.40
CA ASP A 234 -22.46 -7.76 5.38
C ASP A 234 -22.10 -6.46 4.64
N GLY A 235 -20.91 -6.41 4.04
CA GLY A 235 -20.38 -5.25 3.32
C GLY A 235 -19.78 -4.18 4.23
N LYS A 236 -19.61 -4.46 5.52
CA LYS A 236 -18.87 -3.63 6.48
C LYS A 236 -17.51 -4.25 6.79
N LEU A 237 -16.59 -3.42 7.25
CA LEU A 237 -15.24 -3.83 7.63
C LEU A 237 -15.14 -3.96 9.14
N GLU A 238 -14.57 -5.07 9.59
CA GLU A 238 -14.28 -5.35 11.00
C GLU A 238 -12.79 -5.32 11.30
N VAL A 239 -12.46 -5.14 12.57
CA VAL A 239 -11.12 -5.31 13.14
C VAL A 239 -10.93 -6.76 13.57
N LEU A 240 -10.06 -7.51 12.91
CA LEU A 240 -9.72 -8.89 13.30
C LEU A 240 -8.30 -8.94 13.88
N PHE A 241 -8.11 -9.60 15.01
CA PHE A 241 -6.76 -9.87 15.53
C PHE A 241 -6.70 -11.17 16.33
N GLN A 242 -5.50 -11.73 16.45
CA GLN A 242 -5.26 -12.90 17.29
C GLN A 242 -5.01 -12.46 18.74
N HIS A 243 -5.76 -13.00 19.69
CA HIS A 243 -5.60 -12.74 21.12
C HIS A 243 -4.18 -13.12 21.56
N PRO A 244 -3.41 -12.19 22.15
CA PRO A 244 -1.97 -12.39 22.37
C PRO A 244 -1.67 -13.49 23.40
N GLN A 245 -2.59 -13.75 24.34
CA GLN A 245 -2.38 -14.72 25.42
C GLN A 245 -3.07 -16.06 25.18
N GLN A 246 -4.16 -16.06 24.42
CA GLN A 246 -5.08 -17.20 24.33
C GLN A 246 -5.09 -17.79 22.90
N GLY A 247 -4.68 -17.02 21.90
CA GLY A 247 -4.44 -17.49 20.53
C GLY A 247 -5.69 -17.57 19.64
N GLU A 248 -6.89 -17.33 20.16
CA GLU A 248 -8.13 -17.22 19.39
C GLU A 248 -8.18 -15.93 18.57
N TRP A 249 -9.00 -15.94 17.53
CA TRP A 249 -9.33 -14.73 16.80
C TRP A 249 -10.40 -13.93 17.54
N VAL A 250 -10.24 -12.61 17.53
CA VAL A 250 -11.19 -11.64 18.06
C VAL A 250 -11.57 -10.69 16.95
N GLU A 251 -12.86 -10.36 16.88
CA GLU A 251 -13.45 -9.40 15.97
C GLU A 251 -13.91 -8.16 16.71
N GLY A 252 -13.71 -7.00 16.09
CA GLY A 252 -14.18 -5.69 16.50
C GLY A 252 -15.07 -5.09 15.43
N LYS A 253 -16.38 -5.07 15.66
CA LYS A 253 -17.35 -4.53 14.70
C LYS A 253 -17.94 -3.21 15.16
N VAL A 254 -18.01 -2.23 14.26
CA VAL A 254 -18.60 -0.91 14.56
C VAL A 254 -20.10 -0.97 14.36
N ARG A 255 -20.87 -0.73 15.43
CA ARG A 255 -22.32 -0.65 15.40
C ARG A 255 -22.80 0.48 16.31
N ASN A 256 -23.70 1.34 15.79
CA ASN A 256 -24.28 2.46 16.53
C ASN A 256 -23.22 3.41 17.12
N GLY A 257 -22.17 3.69 16.36
CA GLY A 257 -21.06 4.57 16.69
C GLY A 257 -20.16 4.02 17.79
N ARG A 258 -20.15 2.70 18.01
CA ARG A 258 -19.25 2.03 18.96
C ARG A 258 -18.66 0.76 18.38
N ILE A 259 -17.41 0.45 18.74
CA ILE A 259 -16.79 -0.85 18.41
C ILE A 259 -17.09 -1.87 19.52
N GLY A 260 -17.70 -2.99 19.13
CA GLY A 260 -17.97 -4.14 19.99
C GLY A 260 -16.97 -5.27 19.71
N TRP A 261 -16.43 -5.89 20.75
CA TRP A 261 -15.39 -6.93 20.63
C TRP A 261 -15.93 -8.30 21.00
N GLU A 262 -15.80 -9.27 20.10
CA GLU A 262 -16.27 -10.65 20.31
C GLU A 262 -15.27 -11.70 19.79
N PRO A 263 -15.18 -12.90 20.43
CA PRO A 263 -14.38 -13.99 19.90
C PRO A 263 -14.97 -14.52 18.59
N VAL A 264 -14.11 -14.73 17.59
CA VAL A 264 -14.50 -15.39 16.35
C VAL A 264 -14.63 -16.89 16.60
N ARG A 265 -15.82 -17.44 16.34
CA ARG A 265 -16.06 -18.87 16.40
C ARG A 265 -15.82 -19.48 15.03
N LEU A 266 -14.70 -20.19 14.88
CA LEU A 266 -14.49 -21.05 13.73
C LEU A 266 -15.46 -22.24 13.87
N ILE A 267 -16.51 -22.27 13.05
CA ILE A 267 -17.35 -23.45 12.93
C ILE A 267 -16.53 -24.48 12.16
N ALA A 268 -16.01 -25.50 12.86
CA ALA A 268 -15.54 -26.69 12.18
C ALA A 268 -16.77 -27.36 11.54
N GLU A 269 -16.80 -27.44 10.21
CA GLU A 269 -17.78 -28.27 9.51
C GLU A 269 -17.66 -29.72 10.00
N ARG A 270 -18.55 -30.13 10.91
CA ARG A 270 -18.94 -31.53 11.02
C ARG A 270 -19.94 -31.80 9.91
N ALA A 271 -19.45 -32.27 8.78
CA ALA A 271 -20.25 -33.02 7.82
C ALA A 271 -19.34 -34.01 7.09
N LEU A 272 -19.39 -35.27 7.54
CA LEU A 272 -19.31 -36.52 6.75
C LEU A 272 -18.86 -37.68 7.66
N ALA A 273 -19.78 -38.11 8.53
CA ALA A 273 -19.90 -39.50 8.95
C ALA A 273 -21.33 -39.68 9.47
N GLU A 274 -21.98 -40.78 9.07
CA GLU A 274 -23.41 -41.12 9.26
C GLU A 274 -24.30 -40.43 8.21
N THR A 275 -24.75 -41.06 7.12
CA THR A 275 -25.26 -42.44 6.90
C THR A 275 -24.98 -42.94 5.49
#